data_AF-A0A379VXU5-F1
#
_entry.id   AF-A0A379VXU5-F1
#
_cell.length_a   1.000
_cell.length_b   1.000
_cell.length_c   1.000
_cell.angle_alpha   90.00
_cell.angle_beta   90.00
_cell.angle_gamma   90.00
#
_symmetry.space_group_name_H-M   'P 1'
#
loop_
_entity.id
_entity.type
_entity.pdbx_description
1 polymer ?
#
loop_
_entity_poly.entity_id
_entity_poly.type
_entity_poly.pdbx_seq_one_letter_code
_entity_poly.pdbx_strand_id
1 'polypeptide(L)'
;MCGALRPGAAWTDGDYTLTVKVEDKAGNTNYSAPLTVTIDTQTSIDRIELLNDTGIVGDNLTNEARPQFHITVPDGRELCATES
;
A
#
# COMPACT_ATOMS: atom_id res chain seq x y z
N MET A 1 10.80 12.21 25.79
CA MET A 1 9.59 12.02 24.97
C MET A 1 10.04 11.80 23.53
N CYS A 2 9.52 10.79 22.83
CA CYS A 2 9.78 10.61 21.41
C CYS A 2 8.92 11.64 20.63
N GLY A 3 9.54 12.47 19.79
CA GLY A 3 8.83 13.42 18.94
C GLY A 3 8.44 12.76 17.62
N ALA A 4 7.25 13.06 17.10
CA ALA A 4 6.87 12.63 15.76
C ALA A 4 7.58 13.52 14.73
N LEU A 5 8.28 12.90 13.77
CA LEU A 5 8.72 13.60 12.57
C LEU A 5 7.48 13.86 11.71
N ARG A 6 7.04 15.13 11.69
CA ARG A 6 5.93 15.59 10.84
C ARG A 6 6.48 16.46 9.74
N PRO A 7 6.53 15.94 8.51
CA PRO A 7 6.90 16.74 7.36
C PRO A 7 5.89 17.85 7.10
N GLY A 8 6.33 18.98 6.55
CA GLY A 8 5.44 20.09 6.15
C GLY A 8 4.59 19.79 4.91
N ALA A 9 4.89 18.71 4.18
CA ALA A 9 4.18 18.24 2.99
C ALA A 9 4.19 16.71 2.93
N ALA A 10 3.26 16.11 2.18
CA ALA A 10 3.24 14.66 1.97
C ALA A 10 4.54 14.17 1.32
N TRP A 11 4.99 12.98 1.72
CA TRP A 11 6.17 12.33 1.13
C TRP A 11 5.74 11.59 -0.11
N THR A 12 6.54 11.66 -1.16
CA THR A 12 6.34 10.84 -2.35
C THR A 12 6.82 9.42 -2.09
N ASP A 13 6.34 8.48 -2.89
CA ASP A 13 6.80 7.10 -2.82
C ASP A 13 8.31 7.01 -3.06
N GLY A 14 8.96 6.08 -2.37
CA GLY A 14 10.39 5.83 -2.46
C GLY A 14 11.03 5.47 -1.13
N ASP A 15 12.34 5.21 -1.20
CA ASP A 15 13.15 4.87 -0.04
C ASP A 15 13.79 6.10 0.59
N TYR A 16 13.68 6.20 1.91
CA TYR A 16 14.23 7.29 2.70
C TYR A 16 15.12 6.75 3.81
N THR A 17 16.27 7.39 4.02
CA THR A 17 17.17 7.06 5.12
C THR A 17 17.01 8.08 6.23
N LEU A 18 16.52 7.63 7.39
CA LEU A 18 16.36 8.44 8.58
C LEU A 18 17.57 8.29 9.49
N THR A 19 18.11 9.41 9.97
CA THR A 19 19.15 9.47 11.00
C THR A 19 18.77 10.53 12.03
N VAL A 20 19.13 10.28 13.29
CA VAL A 20 18.97 11.25 14.37
C VAL A 20 20.33 11.82 14.70
N LYS A 21 20.48 13.15 14.59
CA LYS A 21 21.64 13.89 15.08
C LYS A 21 21.35 14.39 16.49
N VAL A 22 22.27 14.16 17.41
CA VAL A 22 22.29 14.80 18.73
C VAL A 22 23.51 15.72 18.80
N GLU A 23 23.33 16.89 19.40
CA GLU A 23 24.40 17.88 19.64
C GLU A 23 24.29 18.36 21.09
N ASP A 24 25.41 18.34 21.82
CA ASP A 24 25.45 18.87 23.19
C ASP A 24 25.79 20.37 23.22
N LYS A 25 25.71 21.00 24.40
CA LYS A 25 26.00 22.44 24.56
C LYS A 25 27.46 22.81 24.30
N ALA A 26 28.37 21.83 24.32
CA ALA A 26 29.78 22.03 24.01
C ALA A 26 30.07 21.86 22.51
N GLY A 27 29.07 21.48 21.70
CA GLY A 27 29.19 21.27 20.26
C GLY A 27 29.58 19.86 19.85
N ASN A 28 29.56 18.88 20.77
CA ASN A 28 29.82 17.48 20.39
C ASN A 28 28.59 16.91 19.70
N THR A 29 28.79 16.34 18.51
CA THR A 29 27.70 15.73 17.72
C THR A 29 27.84 14.22 17.63
N ASN A 30 26.72 13.51 17.71
CA ASN A 30 26.64 12.08 17.41
C ASN A 30 25.41 11.76 16.55
N TYR A 31 25.42 10.63 15.86
CA TYR A 31 24.37 10.18 14.95
C TYR A 31 23.86 8.79 15.35
N SER A 32 22.57 8.53 15.12
CA SER A 32 22.03 7.17 15.20
C SER A 32 22.53 6.31 14.04
N ALA A 33 22.36 4.99 14.17
CA ALA A 33 22.39 4.11 13.00
C ALA A 33 21.31 4.56 11.98
N PRO A 34 21.58 4.42 10.67
CA PRO A 34 20.60 4.72 9.64
C PRO A 34 19.43 3.74 9.67
N LEU A 35 18.22 4.25 9.49
CA LEU A 35 17.01 3.45 9.30
C LEU A 35 16.45 3.72 7.90
N THR A 36 16.39 2.69 7.07
CA THR A 36 15.70 2.77 5.78
C THR A 36 14.20 2.61 5.99
N VAL A 37 13.42 3.53 5.42
CA VAL A 37 11.96 3.54 5.44
C VAL A 37 11.48 3.71 4.02
N THR A 38 10.63 2.80 3.56
CA THR A 38 9.96 2.91 2.26
C THR A 38 8.60 3.56 2.48
N ILE A 39 8.34 4.63 1.74
CA ILE A 39 7.00 5.19 1.60
C ILE A 39 6.40 4.59 0.34
N ASP A 40 5.25 3.93 0.51
CA ASP A 40 4.45 3.42 -0.59
C ASP A 40 2.99 3.80 -0.35
N THR A 41 2.50 4.71 -1.18
CA THR A 41 1.12 5.21 -1.19
C THR A 41 0.35 4.74 -2.41
N GLN A 42 0.98 3.94 -3.28
CA GLN A 42 0.37 3.44 -4.50
C GLN A 42 -0.17 2.03 -4.31
N THR A 43 -1.24 1.75 -5.04
CA THR A 43 -1.76 0.40 -5.20
C THR A 43 -2.37 0.28 -6.59
N SER A 44 -2.40 -0.91 -7.14
CA SER A 44 -3.00 -1.21 -8.43
C SER A 44 -3.98 -2.37 -8.31
N ILE A 45 -4.77 -2.59 -9.36
CA ILE A 45 -5.53 -3.82 -9.52
C ILE A 45 -4.76 -4.68 -10.50
N ASP A 46 -4.39 -5.89 -10.08
CA ASP A 46 -3.62 -6.83 -10.90
C ASP A 46 -4.55 -7.65 -11.79
N ARG A 47 -5.69 -8.10 -11.24
CA ARG A 47 -6.64 -8.96 -11.94
C ARG A 47 -8.06 -8.80 -11.39
N ILE A 48 -9.03 -8.94 -12.28
CA ILE A 48 -10.46 -9.03 -11.94
C ILE A 48 -11.01 -10.27 -12.64
N GLU A 49 -11.74 -11.10 -11.91
CA GLU A 49 -12.40 -12.30 -12.41
C GLU A 49 -13.86 -12.33 -12.01
N LEU A 50 -14.73 -12.70 -12.96
CA LEU A 50 -16.11 -13.06 -12.67
C LEU A 50 -16.14 -14.50 -12.11
N LEU A 51 -16.60 -14.67 -10.89
CA LEU A 51 -16.63 -15.98 -10.20
C LEU A 51 -17.87 -16.81 -10.57
N ASN A 52 -18.97 -16.16 -10.90
CA ASN A 52 -20.24 -16.78 -11.25
C ASN A 52 -20.59 -16.54 -12.72
N ASP A 53 -19.65 -16.84 -13.62
CA ASP A 53 -19.89 -16.90 -15.06
C ASP A 53 -20.92 -18.01 -15.36
N THR A 54 -22.08 -17.62 -15.88
CA THR A 54 -23.19 -18.53 -16.17
C THR A 54 -23.53 -18.50 -17.65
N GLY A 55 -23.84 -19.67 -18.21
CA GLY A 55 -24.12 -19.80 -19.65
C GLY A 55 -22.89 -20.37 -20.34
N ILE A 56 -22.01 -19.52 -20.87
CA ILE A 56 -20.79 -19.93 -21.57
C ILE A 56 -19.56 -19.59 -20.73
N VAL A 57 -19.00 -20.59 -20.05
CA VAL A 57 -17.81 -20.42 -19.21
C VAL A 57 -16.67 -19.77 -19.98
N GLY A 58 -16.16 -18.65 -19.46
CA GLY A 58 -15.02 -17.92 -19.98
C GLY A 58 -15.36 -16.81 -20.96
N ASP A 59 -16.65 -16.53 -21.22
CA ASP A 59 -17.08 -15.34 -21.96
C ASP A 59 -17.24 -14.10 -21.06
N ASN A 60 -17.13 -14.29 -19.73
CA ASN A 60 -17.30 -13.27 -18.70
C ASN A 60 -18.73 -12.69 -18.64
N LEU A 61 -19.75 -13.46 -18.98
CA LEU A 61 -21.15 -13.07 -18.87
C LEU A 61 -21.87 -13.87 -17.78
N THR A 62 -22.83 -13.24 -17.10
CA THR A 62 -23.68 -13.92 -16.12
C THR A 62 -25.10 -13.38 -16.14
N ASN A 63 -26.07 -14.25 -15.86
CA ASN A 63 -27.46 -13.88 -15.63
C ASN A 63 -27.79 -13.77 -14.14
N GLU A 64 -26.81 -13.98 -13.26
CA GLU A 64 -27.00 -13.82 -11.83
C GLU A 64 -27.24 -12.37 -11.47
N ALA A 65 -28.32 -12.11 -10.72
CA ALA A 65 -28.70 -10.76 -10.31
C ALA A 65 -27.70 -10.11 -9.33
N ARG A 66 -26.72 -10.89 -8.84
CA ARG A 66 -25.65 -10.47 -7.93
C ARG A 66 -24.32 -11.05 -8.42
N PRO A 67 -23.65 -10.42 -9.40
CA PRO A 67 -22.35 -10.89 -9.86
C PRO A 67 -21.33 -10.84 -8.73
N GLN A 68 -20.46 -11.83 -8.69
CA GLN A 68 -19.39 -11.97 -7.71
C GLN A 68 -18.05 -11.85 -8.42
N PHE A 69 -17.21 -10.96 -7.92
CA PHE A 69 -15.89 -10.73 -8.47
C PHE A 69 -14.80 -11.06 -7.47
N HIS A 70 -13.77 -11.73 -7.97
CA HIS A 70 -12.48 -11.81 -7.30
C HIS A 70 -11.58 -10.70 -7.87
N ILE A 71 -11.03 -9.88 -6.99
CA ILE A 71 -10.10 -8.81 -7.34
C ILE A 71 -8.77 -9.09 -6.65
N THR A 72 -7.71 -9.20 -7.42
CA THR A 72 -6.34 -9.33 -6.91
C THR A 72 -5.65 -7.99 -7.02
N VAL A 73 -4.94 -7.58 -5.97
CA VAL A 73 -4.07 -6.40 -5.94
C VAL A 73 -2.63 -6.83 -5.60
N PRO A 74 -1.62 -5.96 -5.78
CA PRO A 74 -0.23 -6.29 -5.46
C PRO A 74 -0.05 -6.79 -4.03
N ASP A 75 1.02 -7.58 -3.85
CA ASP A 75 1.40 -8.22 -2.58
C ASP A 75 0.40 -9.27 -2.06
N GLY A 76 -0.39 -9.85 -2.95
CA GLY A 76 -1.25 -10.99 -2.64
C GLY A 76 -2.45 -10.65 -1.75
N ARG A 77 -2.88 -9.39 -1.74
CA ARG A 77 -4.14 -9.03 -1.10
C ARG A 77 -5.28 -9.31 -2.09
N GLU A 78 -6.29 -10.01 -1.60
CA GLU A 78 -7.49 -10.34 -2.37
C GLU A 78 -8.69 -9.57 -1.81
N LEU A 79 -9.52 -9.07 -2.71
CA LEU A 79 -10.77 -8.39 -2.39
C LEU A 79 -11.90 -9.12 -3.11
N CYS A 80 -12.95 -9.49 -2.37
CA CYS A 80 -14.19 -9.96 -2.97
C CYS A 80 -15.14 -8.78 -3.11
N ALA A 81 -15.63 -8.56 -4.34
CA ALA A 81 -16.67 -7.56 -4.59
C ALA A 81 -17.97 -8.26 -4.99
N THR A 82 -19.07 -7.80 -4.41
CA THR A 82 -20.44 -8.16 -4.81
C THR A 82 -21.19 -6.86 -5.08
N GLU A 83 -21.94 -6.79 -6.18
CA GLU A 83 -22.88 -5.68 -6.35
C GLU A 83 -24.03 -5.76 -5.32
N SER A 84 -24.53 -4.60 -4.89
CA SER A 84 -25.56 -4.47 -3.83
C SER A 84 -26.97 -4.76 -4.32
#